data_AF-A0A411YK93-F1
#
_entry.id   AF-A0A411YK93-F1
#
_cell.length_a   1.000
_cell.length_b   1.000
_cell.length_c   1.000
_cell.angle_alpha   90.00
_cell.angle_beta   90.00
_cell.angle_gamma   90.00
#
_symmetry.space_group_name_H-M   'P 1'
#
loop_
_entity.id
_entity.type
_entity.pdbx_description
1 polymer ?
#
loop_
_entity_poly.entity_id
_entity_poly.type
_entity_poly.pdbx_seq_one_letter_code
_entity_poly.pdbx_strand_id
1 'polypeptide(L)'
;MRRAEPATTGALLLEAAPTDGRTELRVVGSPATPSHEVEAALEAGLAWIGVRDDPTPLGDLAAHDRRLAKLYAVTGPVRLGRLPRLGEAFGRAVIAQLVQSAEAHRSIAQLVRRAGEDAPGGLTAWPRRETVGAIPSWELRRCGISGRGARALHAGAVDGPHLERAEQAGWDGLDARLRALPGVGVWTSAVARRARGDPDAVAVGDYNLPALIAWVLGDGAADADDATMLELLAPFAGQRGRVIRLVERAVGARAVSGPPRRAPRAPLSAHRYW
;
A
#
# COMPACT_ATOMS: atom_id res chain seq x y z
N MET A 1 7.78 -12.67 8.39
CA MET A 1 7.37 -12.09 7.10
C MET A 1 8.48 -12.31 6.09
N ARG A 2 8.16 -12.60 4.82
CA ARG A 2 9.14 -12.81 3.75
C ARG A 2 8.72 -12.05 2.50
N ARG A 3 9.67 -11.52 1.73
CA ARG A 3 9.42 -10.92 0.41
C ARG A 3 10.66 -10.98 -0.48
N ALA A 4 10.45 -10.91 -1.78
CA ALA A 4 11.53 -10.87 -2.76
C ALA A 4 11.66 -9.45 -3.36
N GLU A 5 12.90 -9.00 -3.55
CA GLU A 5 13.26 -7.73 -4.16
C GLU A 5 14.20 -7.93 -5.34
N PRO A 6 13.99 -7.27 -6.49
CA PRO A 6 14.97 -7.31 -7.58
C PRO A 6 16.33 -6.75 -7.13
N ALA A 7 17.45 -7.32 -7.61
CA ALA A 7 18.81 -6.80 -7.40
C ALA A 7 19.71 -7.16 -8.60
N THR A 8 20.83 -6.48 -8.81
CA THR A 8 21.59 -6.59 -10.09
C THR A 8 22.09 -8.00 -10.41
N THR A 9 22.39 -8.81 -9.39
CA THR A 9 22.90 -10.19 -9.55
C THR A 9 21.85 -11.26 -9.23
N GLY A 10 20.58 -10.95 -9.49
CA GLY A 10 19.42 -11.78 -9.15
C GLY A 10 18.71 -11.27 -7.91
N ALA A 11 17.42 -11.59 -7.78
CA ALA A 11 16.58 -11.09 -6.69
C ALA A 11 17.05 -11.53 -5.30
N LEU A 12 16.88 -10.64 -4.33
CA LEU A 12 17.15 -10.83 -2.91
C LEU A 12 15.87 -11.25 -2.17
N LEU A 13 16.02 -12.14 -1.20
CA LEU A 13 15.00 -12.50 -0.24
C LEU A 13 15.20 -11.68 1.05
N LEU A 14 14.20 -10.88 1.41
CA LEU A 14 14.11 -10.23 2.72
C LEU A 14 13.27 -11.09 3.66
N GLU A 15 13.84 -11.49 4.79
CA GLU A 15 13.14 -12.24 5.84
C GLU A 15 13.16 -11.46 7.14
N ALA A 16 11.99 -11.17 7.69
CA ALA A 16 11.85 -10.59 9.03
C ALA A 16 11.14 -11.58 9.96
N ALA A 17 11.80 -12.01 11.02
CA ALA A 17 11.24 -12.94 11.99
C ALA A 17 11.30 -12.36 13.40
N PRO A 18 10.25 -12.50 14.22
CA PRO A 18 10.35 -12.21 15.64
C PRO A 18 11.28 -13.25 16.30
N THR A 19 12.12 -12.80 17.22
CA THR A 19 13.06 -13.65 17.96
C THR A 19 13.25 -13.02 19.34
N ASP A 20 12.86 -13.68 20.43
CA ASP A 20 13.10 -13.26 21.83
C ASP A 20 13.17 -11.74 22.07
N GLY A 21 12.03 -11.05 21.91
CA GLY A 21 11.91 -9.61 22.17
C GLY A 21 12.52 -8.68 21.12
N ARG A 22 13.14 -9.21 20.06
CA ARG A 22 13.67 -8.47 18.90
C ARG A 22 13.05 -8.97 17.59
N THR A 23 13.26 -8.21 16.52
CA THR A 23 12.98 -8.68 15.15
C THR A 23 14.31 -8.85 14.43
N GLU A 24 14.57 -10.06 13.94
CA GLU A 24 15.74 -10.34 13.11
C GLU A 24 15.35 -10.10 11.64
N LEU A 25 16.13 -9.27 10.95
CA LEU A 25 16.02 -9.03 9.51
C LEU A 25 17.22 -9.67 8.80
N ARG A 26 16.95 -10.53 7.83
CA ARG A 26 17.96 -11.19 7.00
C ARG A 26 17.75 -10.84 5.53
N VAL A 27 18.85 -10.68 4.82
CA VAL A 27 18.90 -10.56 3.36
C VAL A 27 19.63 -11.78 2.83
N VAL A 28 18.98 -12.54 1.96
CA VAL A 28 19.52 -13.76 1.35
C VAL A 28 19.56 -13.57 -0.16
N GLY A 29 20.70 -13.86 -0.78
CA GLY A 29 20.88 -13.62 -2.21
C GLY A 29 22.18 -14.21 -2.74
N SER A 30 22.51 -13.88 -3.99
CA SER A 30 23.77 -14.29 -4.61
C SER A 30 24.97 -13.75 -3.83
N PRO A 31 26.05 -14.54 -3.62
CA PRO A 31 27.29 -14.04 -3.02
C PRO A 31 27.98 -12.98 -3.88
N ALA A 32 27.61 -12.85 -5.16
CA ALA A 32 28.09 -11.80 -6.05
C ALA A 32 27.36 -10.46 -5.89
N THR A 33 26.32 -10.38 -5.03
CA THR A 33 25.55 -9.14 -4.83
C THR A 33 26.46 -8.06 -4.23
N PRO A 34 26.53 -6.87 -4.84
CA PRO A 34 27.32 -5.77 -4.29
C PRO A 34 26.89 -5.39 -2.86
N SER A 35 27.86 -5.09 -1.99
CA SER A 35 27.59 -4.77 -0.57
C SER A 35 26.58 -3.63 -0.39
N HIS A 36 26.67 -2.58 -1.22
CA HIS A 36 25.74 -1.44 -1.17
C HIS A 36 24.29 -1.83 -1.49
N GLU A 37 24.06 -2.86 -2.33
CA GLU A 37 22.70 -3.37 -2.58
C GLU A 37 22.18 -4.18 -1.40
N VAL A 38 23.05 -4.93 -0.71
CA VAL A 38 22.69 -5.64 0.54
C VAL A 38 22.32 -4.64 1.64
N GLU A 39 23.11 -3.58 1.80
CA GLU A 39 22.82 -2.50 2.77
C GLU A 39 21.51 -1.78 2.44
N ALA A 40 21.30 -1.42 1.17
CA ALA A 40 20.04 -0.81 0.73
C ALA A 40 18.84 -1.74 0.96
N ALA A 41 19.01 -3.05 0.75
CA ALA A 41 17.99 -4.06 0.98
C ALA A 41 17.67 -4.21 2.48
N LEU A 42 18.67 -4.15 3.37
CA LEU A 42 18.47 -4.11 4.82
C LEU A 42 17.68 -2.86 5.23
N GLU A 43 18.07 -1.68 4.75
CA GLU A 43 17.37 -0.42 5.04
C GLU A 43 15.91 -0.45 4.55
N ALA A 44 15.70 -0.93 3.33
CA ALA A 44 14.36 -1.11 2.79
C ALA A 44 13.55 -2.14 3.59
N GLY A 45 14.18 -3.20 4.08
CA GLY A 45 13.57 -4.20 4.94
C GLY A 45 13.14 -3.61 6.29
N LEU A 46 13.97 -2.78 6.93
CA LEU A 46 13.63 -2.06 8.17
C LEU A 46 12.44 -1.12 7.96
N ALA A 47 12.42 -0.38 6.85
CA ALA A 47 11.28 0.47 6.50
C ALA A 47 10.02 -0.35 6.21
N TRP A 48 10.15 -1.51 5.56
CA TRP A 48 9.04 -2.40 5.22
C TRP A 48 8.33 -2.97 6.44
N ILE A 49 9.08 -3.36 7.47
CA ILE A 49 8.50 -3.84 8.73
C ILE A 49 8.07 -2.71 9.67
N GLY A 50 8.25 -1.46 9.28
CA GLY A 50 7.82 -0.27 10.04
C GLY A 50 8.75 0.12 11.19
N VAL A 51 9.99 -0.38 11.22
CA VAL A 51 11.01 0.05 12.20
C VAL A 51 11.39 1.51 11.98
N ARG A 52 11.43 1.96 10.73
CA ARG A 52 11.76 3.34 10.34
C ARG A 52 10.62 4.35 10.55
N ASP A 53 9.47 3.90 11.03
CA ASP A 53 8.31 4.75 11.25
C ASP A 53 8.16 5.12 12.73
N ASP A 54 7.79 6.37 13.03
CA ASP A 54 7.52 6.83 14.39
C ASP A 54 6.01 6.88 14.66
N PRO A 55 5.47 6.01 15.54
CA PRO A 55 4.05 6.02 15.89
C PRO A 55 3.70 6.99 17.02
N THR A 56 4.66 7.69 17.63
CA THR A 56 4.44 8.58 18.78
C THR A 56 3.33 9.62 18.56
N PRO A 57 3.27 10.31 17.40
CA PRO A 57 2.20 11.28 17.14
C PRO A 57 0.78 10.70 17.26
N LEU A 58 0.59 9.41 16.95
CA LEU A 58 -0.72 8.76 17.16
C LEU A 58 -1.05 8.60 18.64
N GLY A 59 -0.04 8.25 19.45
CA GLY A 59 -0.19 8.14 20.90
C GLY A 59 -0.61 9.47 21.51
N ASP A 60 0.00 10.57 21.07
CA ASP A 60 -0.34 11.93 21.52
C ASP A 60 -1.77 12.29 21.12
N LEU A 61 -2.17 12.01 19.87
CA LEU A 61 -3.57 12.20 19.44
C LEU A 61 -4.54 11.35 20.26
N ALA A 62 -4.20 10.09 20.54
CA ALA A 62 -5.03 9.19 21.33
C ALA A 62 -5.15 9.62 22.80
N ALA A 63 -4.14 10.29 23.35
CA ALA A 63 -4.21 10.85 24.71
C ALA A 63 -5.22 12.02 24.83
N HIS A 64 -5.48 12.73 23.73
CA HIS A 64 -6.32 13.93 23.72
C HIS A 64 -7.69 13.75 23.02
N ASP A 65 -7.90 12.66 22.28
CA ASP A 65 -9.18 12.32 21.66
C ASP A 65 -9.72 10.99 22.20
N ARG A 66 -10.84 11.04 22.95
CA ARG A 66 -11.48 9.86 23.55
C ARG A 66 -11.86 8.77 22.55
N ARG A 67 -12.20 9.13 21.31
CA ARG A 67 -12.55 8.16 20.26
C ARG A 67 -11.32 7.35 19.89
N LEU A 68 -10.19 8.03 19.69
CA LEU A 68 -8.90 7.38 19.40
C LEU A 68 -8.36 6.61 20.62
N ALA A 69 -8.50 7.13 21.83
CA ALA A 69 -8.06 6.48 23.07
C ALA A 69 -8.59 5.04 23.19
N LYS A 70 -9.90 4.85 22.92
CA LYS A 70 -10.55 3.54 22.97
C LYS A 70 -9.97 2.57 21.95
N LEU A 71 -9.74 3.03 20.72
CA LEU A 71 -9.18 2.20 19.65
C LEU A 71 -7.73 1.85 19.98
N TYR A 72 -6.94 2.84 20.39
CA TYR A 72 -5.53 2.72 20.70
C TYR A 72 -5.27 1.77 21.89
N ALA A 73 -6.12 1.81 22.91
CA ALA A 73 -6.02 0.89 24.05
C ALA A 73 -6.10 -0.59 23.66
N VAL A 74 -6.79 -0.92 22.56
CA VAL A 74 -6.94 -2.31 22.09
C VAL A 74 -5.90 -2.68 21.04
N THR A 75 -5.61 -1.77 20.09
CA THR A 75 -4.70 -2.08 18.98
C THR A 75 -3.23 -1.81 19.30
N GLY A 76 -2.97 -0.93 20.27
CA GLY A 76 -1.65 -0.35 20.51
C GLY A 76 -1.16 0.56 19.36
N PRO A 77 0.15 0.87 19.34
CA PRO A 77 0.77 1.70 18.33
C PRO A 77 0.58 1.15 16.91
N VAL A 78 0.29 2.04 15.96
CA VAL A 78 0.16 1.69 14.54
C VAL A 78 1.41 2.15 13.81
N ARG A 79 2.38 1.24 13.65
CA ARG A 79 3.53 1.44 12.76
C ARG A 79 3.14 1.24 11.30
N LEU A 80 3.58 2.16 10.44
CA LEU A 80 3.39 2.14 9.00
C LEU A 80 4.62 1.54 8.32
N GLY A 81 4.43 0.41 7.63
CA GLY A 81 5.45 -0.16 6.78
C GLY A 81 5.50 0.53 5.41
N ARG A 82 6.66 0.52 4.77
CA ARG A 82 6.88 1.04 3.42
C ARG A 82 7.28 -0.11 2.50
N LEU A 83 6.50 -0.39 1.45
CA LEU A 83 7.00 -1.28 0.39
C LEU A 83 8.39 -0.78 -0.05
N PRO A 84 9.40 -1.62 -0.33
CA PRO A 84 10.74 -1.19 -0.75
C PRO A 84 10.77 -0.31 -2.00
N ARG A 85 9.88 -0.55 -2.97
CA ARG A 85 9.87 0.17 -4.26
C ARG A 85 8.61 0.98 -4.50
N LEU A 86 8.77 2.21 -4.97
CA LEU A 86 7.66 3.10 -5.32
C LEU A 86 6.87 2.57 -6.52
N GLY A 87 7.57 2.04 -7.53
CA GLY A 87 6.93 1.43 -8.70
C GLY A 87 6.00 0.26 -8.36
N GLU A 88 6.34 -0.53 -7.33
CA GLU A 88 5.45 -1.58 -6.82
C GLU A 88 4.21 -0.99 -6.14
N ALA A 89 4.40 -0.02 -5.23
CA ALA A 89 3.30 0.65 -4.54
C ALA A 89 2.31 1.28 -5.53
N PHE A 90 2.85 2.01 -6.50
CA PHE A 90 2.08 2.60 -7.59
C PHE A 90 1.36 1.54 -8.43
N GLY A 91 2.08 0.49 -8.87
CA GLY A 91 1.50 -0.54 -9.73
C GLY A 91 0.37 -1.31 -9.05
N ARG A 92 0.53 -1.65 -7.76
CA ARG A 92 -0.55 -2.27 -6.97
C ARG A 92 -1.76 -1.35 -6.82
N ALA A 93 -1.55 -0.04 -6.61
CA ALA A 93 -2.63 0.94 -6.52
C ALA A 93 -3.41 1.07 -7.85
N VAL A 94 -2.70 1.09 -8.99
CA VAL A 94 -3.31 1.10 -10.33
C VAL A 94 -4.13 -0.16 -10.59
N ILE A 95 -3.60 -1.34 -10.26
CA ILE A 95 -4.31 -2.62 -10.46
C ILE A 95 -5.58 -2.71 -9.60
N ALA A 96 -5.60 -2.06 -8.44
CA ALA A 96 -6.75 -2.05 -7.53
C ALA A 96 -7.87 -1.07 -7.94
N GLN A 97 -7.69 -0.26 -8.99
CA GLN A 97 -8.71 0.71 -9.42
C GLN A 97 -10.01 0.02 -9.86
N LEU A 98 -11.13 0.42 -9.26
CA LEU A 98 -12.50 0.03 -9.64
C LEU A 98 -12.71 -1.49 -9.71
N VAL A 99 -12.02 -2.25 -8.86
CA VAL A 99 -12.15 -3.70 -8.74
C VAL A 99 -12.25 -4.12 -7.28
N GLN A 100 -12.76 -5.33 -7.03
CA GLN A 100 -12.74 -5.89 -5.68
C GLN A 100 -11.30 -6.22 -5.27
N SER A 101 -10.98 -6.13 -3.97
CA SER A 101 -9.62 -6.42 -3.49
C SER A 101 -9.15 -7.84 -3.85
N ALA A 102 -10.06 -8.81 -3.90
CA ALA A 102 -9.76 -10.18 -4.32
C ALA A 102 -9.33 -10.26 -5.79
N GLU A 103 -9.97 -9.47 -6.67
CA GLU A 103 -9.60 -9.38 -8.08
C GLU A 103 -8.24 -8.70 -8.26
N ALA A 104 -8.01 -7.60 -7.52
CA ALA A 104 -6.74 -6.90 -7.51
C ALA A 104 -5.59 -7.83 -7.09
N HIS A 105 -5.76 -8.57 -5.98
CA HIS A 105 -4.76 -9.55 -5.52
C HIS A 105 -4.49 -10.64 -6.56
N ARG A 106 -5.53 -11.14 -7.23
CA ARG A 106 -5.37 -12.14 -8.29
C ARG A 106 -4.59 -11.57 -9.48
N SER A 107 -4.87 -10.33 -9.88
CA SER A 107 -4.18 -9.65 -10.98
C SER A 107 -2.73 -9.34 -10.65
N ILE A 108 -2.44 -8.89 -9.43
CA ILE A 108 -1.07 -8.71 -8.93
C ILE A 108 -0.31 -10.04 -8.97
N ALA A 109 -0.90 -11.13 -8.48
CA ALA A 109 -0.25 -12.43 -8.47
C ALA A 109 0.03 -12.97 -9.88
N GLN A 110 -0.87 -12.72 -10.84
CA GLN A 110 -0.65 -13.07 -12.25
C GLN A 110 0.46 -12.26 -12.89
N LEU A 111 0.49 -10.94 -12.68
CA LEU A 111 1.54 -10.07 -13.18
C LEU A 111 2.91 -10.50 -12.63
N VAL A 112 3.02 -10.72 -11.32
CA VAL A 112 4.26 -11.14 -10.68
C VAL A 112 4.70 -12.51 -11.20
N ARG A 113 3.82 -13.51 -11.33
CA ARG A 113 4.20 -14.81 -11.93
C ARG A 113 4.65 -14.70 -13.39
N ARG A 114 4.08 -13.76 -14.15
CA ARG A 114 4.34 -13.62 -15.59
C ARG A 114 5.65 -12.89 -15.89
N ALA A 115 5.94 -11.86 -15.10
CA ALA A 115 6.97 -10.88 -15.41
C ALA A 115 7.90 -10.53 -14.23
N GLY A 116 7.62 -11.06 -13.04
CA GLY A 116 8.48 -10.89 -11.88
C GLY A 116 9.79 -11.67 -12.02
N GLU A 117 10.71 -11.38 -11.10
CA GLU A 117 12.03 -12.00 -11.06
C GLU A 117 12.05 -13.08 -9.97
N ASP A 118 12.42 -14.31 -10.32
CA ASP A 118 12.49 -15.39 -9.35
C ASP A 118 13.56 -15.13 -8.30
N ALA A 119 13.24 -15.45 -7.06
CA ALA A 119 14.08 -15.24 -5.89
C ALA A 119 14.21 -16.53 -5.06
N PRO A 120 15.24 -16.62 -4.20
CA PRO A 120 15.37 -17.72 -3.26
C PRO A 120 14.09 -17.97 -2.45
N GLY A 121 13.85 -19.23 -2.09
CA GLY A 121 12.70 -19.63 -1.26
C GLY A 121 11.36 -19.72 -1.99
N GLY A 122 11.38 -19.83 -3.33
CA GLY A 122 10.17 -19.99 -4.15
C GLY A 122 9.30 -18.73 -4.21
N LEU A 123 9.90 -17.57 -3.97
CA LEU A 123 9.25 -16.27 -4.07
C LEU A 123 9.58 -15.62 -5.40
N THR A 124 8.71 -14.73 -5.84
CA THR A 124 8.90 -13.95 -7.06
C THR A 124 8.82 -12.47 -6.70
N ALA A 125 9.84 -11.72 -7.07
CA ALA A 125 9.93 -10.29 -6.84
C ALA A 125 9.00 -9.53 -7.79
N TRP A 126 8.55 -8.34 -7.37
CA TRP A 126 7.83 -7.45 -8.28
C TRP A 126 8.68 -7.11 -9.52
N PRO A 127 8.10 -7.10 -10.73
CA PRO A 127 8.84 -6.79 -11.96
C PRO A 127 9.54 -5.42 -11.90
N ARG A 128 10.73 -5.33 -12.49
CA ARG A 128 11.44 -4.05 -12.65
C ARG A 128 10.63 -3.09 -13.52
N ARG A 129 10.89 -1.79 -13.39
CA ARG A 129 10.16 -0.77 -14.16
C ARG A 129 10.29 -1.00 -15.67
N GLU A 130 11.48 -1.39 -16.14
CA GLU A 130 11.75 -1.68 -17.56
C GLU A 130 10.90 -2.84 -18.03
N THR A 131 10.82 -3.90 -17.23
CA THR A 131 9.99 -5.06 -17.51
C THR A 131 8.53 -4.65 -17.57
N VAL A 132 8.01 -3.92 -16.58
CA VAL A 132 6.62 -3.42 -16.59
C VAL A 132 6.33 -2.58 -17.83
N GLY A 133 7.26 -1.70 -18.21
CA GLY A 133 7.14 -0.84 -19.39
C GLY A 133 7.15 -1.60 -20.72
N ALA A 134 7.84 -2.74 -20.78
CA ALA A 134 7.95 -3.57 -21.97
C ALA A 134 6.81 -4.57 -22.17
N ILE A 135 6.01 -4.87 -21.13
CA ILE A 135 4.90 -5.83 -21.24
C ILE A 135 3.82 -5.25 -22.18
N PRO A 136 3.48 -5.94 -23.28
CA PRO A 136 2.39 -5.52 -24.15
C PRO A 136 1.05 -5.42 -23.40
N SER A 137 0.23 -4.43 -23.73
CA SER A 137 -1.05 -4.20 -23.04
C SER A 137 -2.01 -5.40 -23.08
N TRP A 138 -1.94 -6.23 -24.13
CA TRP A 138 -2.74 -7.45 -24.24
C TRP A 138 -2.30 -8.52 -23.23
N GLU A 139 -1.03 -8.59 -22.85
CA GLU A 139 -0.56 -9.48 -21.78
C GLU A 139 -1.01 -9.00 -20.40
N LEU A 140 -0.95 -7.69 -20.16
CA LEU A 140 -1.52 -7.09 -18.94
C LEU A 140 -3.02 -7.39 -18.84
N ARG A 141 -3.74 -7.34 -19.97
CA ARG A 141 -5.15 -7.73 -20.04
C ARG A 141 -5.37 -9.20 -19.67
N ARG A 142 -4.49 -10.12 -20.07
CA ARG A 142 -4.57 -11.54 -19.63
C ARG A 142 -4.35 -11.70 -18.13
N CYS A 143 -3.64 -10.76 -17.49
CA CYS A 143 -3.54 -10.69 -16.02
C CYS A 143 -4.77 -10.05 -15.35
N GLY A 144 -5.83 -9.70 -16.10
CA GLY A 144 -7.02 -9.00 -15.58
C GLY A 144 -6.85 -7.49 -15.38
N ILE A 145 -5.76 -6.91 -15.89
CA ILE A 145 -5.47 -5.48 -15.80
C ILE A 145 -6.17 -4.75 -16.96
N SER A 146 -6.93 -3.70 -16.65
CA SER A 146 -7.66 -2.93 -17.67
C SER A 146 -6.71 -2.19 -18.61
N GLY A 147 -7.19 -1.78 -19.80
CA GLY A 147 -6.40 -0.95 -20.71
C GLY A 147 -6.00 0.40 -20.11
N ARG A 148 -6.86 1.00 -19.27
CA ARG A 148 -6.53 2.19 -18.47
C ARG A 148 -5.40 1.90 -17.48
N GLY A 149 -5.49 0.77 -16.78
CA GLY A 149 -4.44 0.33 -15.86
C GLY A 149 -3.12 0.08 -16.58
N ALA A 150 -3.13 -0.57 -17.75
CA ALA A 150 -1.95 -0.77 -18.57
C ALA A 150 -1.28 0.55 -18.96
N ARG A 151 -2.06 1.54 -19.45
CA ARG A 151 -1.55 2.87 -19.79
C ARG A 151 -0.91 3.58 -18.59
N ALA A 152 -1.53 3.49 -17.41
CA ALA A 152 -0.99 4.08 -16.19
C ALA A 152 0.31 3.38 -15.74
N LEU A 153 0.37 2.04 -15.80
CA LEU A 153 1.57 1.26 -15.50
C LEU A 153 2.73 1.63 -16.43
N HIS A 154 2.46 1.73 -17.74
CA HIS A 154 3.47 2.15 -18.72
C HIS A 154 3.96 3.57 -18.48
N ALA A 155 3.05 4.51 -18.20
CA ALA A 155 3.42 5.88 -17.88
C ALA A 155 4.28 5.96 -16.60
N GLY A 156 3.92 5.23 -15.55
CA GLY A 156 4.72 5.17 -14.32
C GLY A 156 6.07 4.46 -14.50
N ALA A 157 6.17 3.48 -15.40
CA ALA A 157 7.43 2.84 -15.74
C ALA A 157 8.41 3.81 -16.41
N VAL A 158 7.91 4.63 -17.35
CA VAL A 158 8.69 5.70 -18.01
C VAL A 158 9.05 6.79 -17.00
N ASP A 159 8.11 7.16 -16.14
CA ASP A 159 8.28 8.28 -15.20
C ASP A 159 9.02 7.92 -13.90
N GLY A 160 9.38 6.65 -13.72
CA GLY A 160 9.96 6.10 -12.48
C GLY A 160 11.02 6.98 -11.82
N PRO A 161 12.10 7.39 -12.52
CA PRO A 161 13.14 8.24 -11.92
C PRO A 161 12.63 9.60 -11.43
N HIS A 162 11.62 10.19 -12.09
CA HIS A 162 11.02 11.44 -11.63
C HIS A 162 10.12 11.23 -10.41
N LEU A 163 9.38 10.13 -10.36
CA LEU A 163 8.59 9.73 -9.20
C LEU A 163 9.47 9.50 -7.97
N GLU A 164 10.59 8.81 -8.13
CA GLU A 164 11.55 8.57 -7.04
C GLU A 164 12.17 9.87 -6.53
N ARG A 165 12.54 10.80 -7.42
CA ARG A 165 12.99 12.15 -7.03
C ARG A 165 11.89 12.96 -6.34
N ALA A 166 10.66 12.88 -6.82
CA ALA A 166 9.52 13.57 -6.22
C ALA A 166 9.22 13.03 -4.81
N GLU A 167 9.34 11.72 -4.60
CA GLU A 167 9.21 11.10 -3.29
C GLU A 167 10.28 11.59 -2.31
N GLN A 168 11.53 11.75 -2.76
CA GLN A 168 12.61 12.30 -1.93
C GLN A 168 12.36 13.77 -1.53
N ALA A 169 11.63 14.52 -2.35
CA ALA A 169 11.26 15.90 -2.06
C ALA A 169 10.05 16.03 -1.10
N GLY A 170 9.33 14.94 -0.85
CA GLY A 170 8.21 14.89 0.10
C GLY A 170 6.87 14.46 -0.52
N TRP A 171 5.85 14.29 0.34
CA TRP A 171 4.56 13.72 -0.05
C TRP A 171 3.78 14.59 -1.04
N ASP A 172 3.86 15.91 -0.93
CA ASP A 172 3.15 16.83 -1.83
C ASP A 172 3.73 16.78 -3.25
N GLY A 173 5.06 16.75 -3.37
CA GLY A 173 5.75 16.59 -4.64
C GLY A 173 5.41 15.26 -5.30
N LEU A 174 5.40 14.18 -4.51
CA LEU A 174 4.98 12.87 -5.00
C LEU A 174 3.50 12.84 -5.43
N ASP A 175 2.59 13.45 -4.66
CA ASP A 175 1.17 13.52 -5.01
C ASP A 175 0.97 14.24 -6.34
N ALA A 176 1.60 15.40 -6.50
CA ALA A 176 1.53 16.18 -7.74
C ALA A 176 2.06 15.40 -8.94
N ARG A 177 3.21 14.71 -8.79
CA ARG A 177 3.80 13.93 -9.89
C ARG A 177 2.97 12.70 -10.23
N LEU A 178 2.48 11.95 -9.24
CA LEU A 178 1.60 10.81 -9.46
C LEU A 178 0.33 11.21 -10.20
N ARG A 179 -0.31 12.30 -9.78
CA ARG A 179 -1.57 12.78 -10.38
C ARG A 179 -1.40 13.40 -11.76
N ALA A 180 -0.17 13.72 -12.18
CA ALA A 180 0.13 14.11 -13.54
C ALA A 180 0.12 12.91 -14.51
N LEU A 181 0.14 11.67 -14.02
CA LEU A 181 0.09 10.47 -14.85
C LEU A 181 -1.34 10.19 -15.34
N PRO A 182 -1.49 9.68 -16.58
CA PRO A 182 -2.80 9.41 -17.14
C PRO A 182 -3.56 8.35 -16.34
N GLY A 183 -4.80 8.67 -15.92
CA GLY A 183 -5.66 7.75 -15.19
C GLY A 183 -5.31 7.62 -13.70
N VAL A 184 -4.47 8.50 -13.15
CA VAL A 184 -4.11 8.53 -11.73
C VAL A 184 -4.78 9.72 -11.05
N GLY A 185 -5.81 9.44 -10.26
CA GLY A 185 -6.53 10.44 -9.48
C GLY A 185 -6.09 10.49 -8.01
N VAL A 186 -6.79 11.30 -7.21
CA VAL A 186 -6.55 11.46 -5.76
C VAL A 186 -6.56 10.12 -5.02
N TRP A 187 -7.51 9.23 -5.35
CA TRP A 187 -7.61 7.90 -4.75
C TRP A 187 -6.33 7.07 -4.99
N THR A 188 -5.90 6.95 -6.25
CA THR A 188 -4.73 6.12 -6.61
C THR A 188 -3.44 6.68 -6.05
N SER A 189 -3.28 8.01 -6.07
CA SER A 189 -2.12 8.66 -5.45
C SER A 189 -2.07 8.36 -3.95
N ALA A 190 -3.18 8.54 -3.23
CA ALA A 190 -3.25 8.28 -1.80
C ALA A 190 -2.99 6.81 -1.46
N VAL A 191 -3.52 5.85 -2.25
CA VAL A 191 -3.25 4.41 -2.04
C VAL A 191 -1.78 4.08 -2.25
N ALA A 192 -1.13 4.65 -3.26
CA ALA A 192 0.30 4.47 -3.50
C ALA A 192 1.15 5.09 -2.38
N ARG A 193 0.88 6.34 -1.99
CA ARG A 193 1.55 7.04 -0.88
C ARG A 193 1.39 6.29 0.46
N ARG A 194 0.18 5.81 0.75
CA ARG A 194 -0.10 4.98 1.93
C ARG A 194 0.73 3.70 1.95
N ALA A 195 0.88 3.01 0.81
CA ALA A 195 1.74 1.84 0.70
C ALA A 195 3.24 2.17 0.81
N ARG A 196 3.60 3.45 0.70
CA ARG A 196 4.93 4.00 0.94
C ARG A 196 5.11 4.60 2.33
N GLY A 197 4.11 4.51 3.20
CA GLY A 197 4.20 4.92 4.60
C GLY A 197 3.77 6.36 4.87
N ASP A 198 3.08 7.03 3.95
CA ASP A 198 2.51 8.36 4.19
C ASP A 198 1.48 8.31 5.34
N PRO A 199 1.74 9.00 6.48
CA PRO A 199 0.87 8.97 7.64
C PRO A 199 -0.43 9.75 7.45
N ASP A 200 -0.54 10.58 6.41
CA ASP A 200 -1.64 11.51 6.19
C ASP A 200 -2.46 11.22 4.91
N ALA A 201 -2.07 10.21 4.13
CA ALA A 201 -2.76 9.83 2.91
C ALA A 201 -4.20 9.32 3.18
N VAL A 202 -5.19 10.03 2.62
CA VAL A 202 -6.62 9.68 2.64
C VAL A 202 -7.08 9.33 1.22
N ALA A 203 -7.59 8.12 1.02
CA ALA A 203 -8.07 7.64 -0.27
C ALA A 203 -9.51 8.14 -0.54
N VAL A 204 -9.65 9.45 -0.79
CA VAL A 204 -10.94 10.07 -1.20
C VAL A 204 -11.48 9.37 -2.45
N GLY A 205 -12.77 9.05 -2.47
CA GLY A 205 -13.44 8.27 -3.50
C GLY A 205 -13.38 6.75 -3.27
N ASP A 206 -12.88 6.31 -2.11
CA ASP A 206 -12.96 4.90 -1.71
C ASP A 206 -14.40 4.53 -1.34
N TYR A 207 -14.87 3.39 -1.85
CA TYR A 207 -16.25 2.99 -1.70
C TYR A 207 -16.65 2.65 -0.24
N ASN A 208 -15.72 2.18 0.57
CA ASN A 208 -16.02 1.71 1.93
C ASN A 208 -15.48 2.64 3.02
N LEU A 209 -14.42 3.39 2.73
CA LEU A 209 -13.71 4.16 3.73
C LEU A 209 -14.59 5.22 4.41
N PRO A 210 -15.43 6.01 3.71
CA PRO A 210 -16.25 7.02 4.36
C PRO A 210 -17.20 6.47 5.42
N ALA A 211 -17.95 5.42 5.06
CA ALA A 211 -18.87 4.75 5.97
C ALA A 211 -18.13 4.09 7.15
N LEU A 212 -16.94 3.53 6.92
CA LEU A 212 -16.13 2.97 8.00
C LEU A 212 -15.71 4.05 9.00
N ILE A 213 -15.23 5.20 8.52
CA ILE A 213 -14.76 6.29 9.36
C ILE A 213 -15.92 6.95 10.10
N ALA A 214 -17.03 7.25 9.44
CA ALA A 214 -18.22 7.80 10.07
C ALA A 214 -18.82 6.84 11.11
N TRP A 215 -18.82 5.54 10.83
CA TRP A 215 -19.30 4.55 11.78
C TRP A 215 -18.49 4.52 13.08
N VAL A 216 -17.16 4.61 12.98
CA VAL A 216 -16.28 4.41 14.14
C VAL A 216 -15.94 5.71 14.87
N LEU A 217 -15.75 6.82 14.14
CA LEU A 217 -15.34 8.12 14.69
C LEU A 217 -16.47 9.15 14.77
N GLY A 218 -17.60 8.89 14.10
CA GLY A 218 -18.79 9.72 14.11
C GLY A 218 -19.90 9.14 14.99
N ASP A 219 -21.12 9.22 14.47
CA ASP A 219 -22.37 8.85 15.14
C ASP A 219 -22.91 7.47 14.75
N GLY A 220 -22.15 6.69 13.95
CA GLY A 220 -22.63 5.43 13.43
C GLY A 220 -23.31 5.53 12.05
N ALA A 221 -23.15 6.63 11.30
CA ALA A 221 -23.70 6.74 9.95
C ALA A 221 -23.07 5.72 8.99
N ALA A 222 -23.91 4.88 8.38
CA ALA A 222 -23.49 3.82 7.45
C ALA A 222 -23.52 4.24 5.98
N ASP A 223 -23.91 5.48 5.67
CA ASP A 223 -24.10 6.06 4.34
C ASP A 223 -23.34 7.38 4.14
N ALA A 224 -22.41 7.69 5.04
CA ALA A 224 -21.55 8.86 4.96
C ALA A 224 -20.73 8.92 3.66
N ASP A 225 -20.47 10.14 3.21
CA ASP A 225 -19.71 10.48 2.01
C ASP A 225 -18.28 10.96 2.33
N ASP A 226 -17.51 11.24 1.29
CA ASP A 226 -16.14 11.72 1.42
C ASP A 226 -16.04 13.04 2.21
N ALA A 227 -17.04 13.92 2.13
CA ALA A 227 -17.03 15.20 2.86
C ALA A 227 -17.12 14.94 4.36
N THR A 228 -18.07 14.11 4.78
CA THR A 228 -18.21 13.70 6.19
C THR A 228 -16.96 12.99 6.71
N MET A 229 -16.38 12.10 5.90
CA MET A 229 -15.12 11.44 6.24
C MET A 229 -13.99 12.45 6.47
N LEU A 230 -13.84 13.43 5.59
CA LEU A 230 -12.78 14.43 5.68
C LEU A 230 -12.98 15.36 6.87
N GLU A 231 -14.21 15.75 7.20
CA GLU A 231 -14.54 16.53 8.41
C GLU A 231 -14.14 15.77 9.69
N LEU A 232 -14.49 14.49 9.77
CA LEU A 232 -14.14 13.64 10.92
C LEU A 232 -12.63 13.42 11.06
N LEU A 233 -11.90 13.41 9.94
CA LEU A 233 -10.44 13.26 9.92
C LEU A 233 -9.69 14.59 10.07
N ALA A 234 -10.33 15.73 9.85
CA ALA A 234 -9.69 17.04 9.88
C ALA A 234 -8.89 17.34 11.17
N PRO A 235 -9.36 16.96 12.38
CA PRO A 235 -8.59 17.15 13.62
C PRO A 235 -7.28 16.38 13.68
N PHE A 236 -7.08 15.38 12.81
CA PHE A 236 -5.92 14.49 12.80
C PHE A 236 -4.96 14.78 11.63
N ALA A 237 -5.00 15.99 11.08
CA ALA A 237 -4.11 16.41 9.99
C ALA A 237 -2.63 16.07 10.29
N GLY A 238 -1.93 15.55 9.28
CA GLY A 238 -0.59 14.98 9.42
C GLY A 238 -0.57 13.51 9.85
N GLN A 239 -1.69 12.95 10.33
CA GLN A 239 -1.82 11.56 10.81
C GLN A 239 -3.12 10.88 10.32
N ARG A 240 -3.85 11.47 9.37
CA ARG A 240 -5.18 10.97 8.94
C ARG A 240 -5.12 9.53 8.41
N GLY A 241 -4.12 9.24 7.58
CA GLY A 241 -3.85 7.89 7.06
C GLY A 241 -3.55 6.88 8.16
N ARG A 242 -2.84 7.28 9.21
CA ARG A 242 -2.54 6.44 10.37
C ARG A 242 -3.78 6.21 11.25
N VAL A 243 -4.62 7.23 11.44
CA VAL A 243 -5.92 7.10 12.12
C VAL A 243 -6.84 6.14 11.37
N ILE A 244 -6.87 6.21 10.03
CA ILE A 244 -7.57 5.23 9.20
C ILE A 244 -7.06 3.80 9.47
N ARG A 245 -5.73 3.60 9.54
CA ARG A 245 -5.15 2.28 9.88
C ARG A 245 -5.52 1.81 11.28
N LEU A 246 -5.59 2.73 12.26
CA LEU A 246 -6.04 2.44 13.62
C LEU A 246 -7.48 1.91 13.62
N VAL A 247 -8.39 2.62 12.94
CA VAL A 247 -9.81 2.24 12.78
C VAL A 247 -9.94 0.87 12.12
N GLU A 248 -9.29 0.65 10.98
CA GLU A 248 -9.33 -0.63 10.27
C GLU A 248 -8.82 -1.80 11.12
N ARG A 249 -7.72 -1.60 11.88
CA ARG A 249 -7.19 -2.63 12.78
C ARG A 249 -8.16 -2.95 13.92
N ALA A 250 -8.76 -1.93 14.53
CA ALA A 250 -9.72 -2.10 15.61
C ALA A 250 -10.97 -2.87 15.14
N VAL A 251 -11.52 -2.53 13.97
CA VAL A 251 -12.65 -3.25 13.37
C VAL A 251 -12.25 -4.67 12.96
N GLY A 252 -11.08 -4.84 12.34
CA GLY A 252 -10.57 -6.16 11.94
C GLY A 252 -10.33 -7.10 13.13
N ALA A 253 -9.86 -6.56 14.25
CA ALA A 253 -9.70 -7.27 15.52
C ALA A 253 -11.03 -7.47 16.27
N ARG A 254 -12.16 -6.98 15.73
CA ARG A 254 -13.49 -6.99 16.36
C ARG A 254 -13.53 -6.28 17.72
N ALA A 255 -12.63 -5.33 17.94
CA ALA A 255 -12.59 -4.49 19.14
C ALA A 255 -13.72 -3.46 19.15
N VAL A 256 -14.16 -3.05 17.96
CA VAL A 256 -15.33 -2.21 17.72
C VAL A 256 -16.13 -2.78 16.55
N SER A 257 -17.43 -2.47 16.50
CA SER A 257 -18.26 -2.83 15.34
C SER A 257 -17.87 -1.98 14.14
N GLY A 258 -17.98 -2.57 12.94
CA GLY A 258 -17.96 -1.83 11.68
C GLY A 258 -19.38 -1.60 11.16
N PRO A 259 -19.53 -0.81 10.08
CA PRO A 259 -20.83 -0.57 9.47
C PRO A 259 -21.49 -1.87 9.02
N PRO A 260 -22.83 -1.99 9.14
CA PRO A 260 -23.56 -3.16 8.69
C PRO A 260 -23.39 -3.34 7.19
N ARG A 261 -23.45 -4.60 6.74
CA ARG A 261 -23.34 -4.90 5.32
C ARG A 261 -24.57 -4.37 4.58
N ARG A 262 -24.36 -3.49 3.61
CA ARG A 262 -25.43 -2.96 2.75
C ARG A 262 -26.01 -4.01 1.80
N ALA A 263 -25.23 -5.02 1.40
CA ALA A 263 -25.64 -6.06 0.46
C ALA A 263 -24.81 -7.36 0.58
N PRO A 264 -25.27 -8.48 -0.02
CA PRO A 264 -24.44 -9.66 -0.27
C PRO A 264 -23.16 -9.31 -1.05
N ARG A 265 -22.12 -10.14 -0.93
CA ARG A 265 -20.89 -9.94 -1.72
C ARG A 265 -21.23 -10.16 -3.20
N ALA A 266 -21.00 -9.14 -4.02
CA ALA A 266 -21.05 -9.30 -5.46
C ALA A 266 -20.07 -10.41 -5.89
N PRO A 267 -20.47 -11.28 -6.84
CA PRO A 267 -19.58 -12.30 -7.39
C PRO A 267 -18.39 -11.62 -8.10
N LEU A 268 -17.24 -12.29 -8.09
CA LEU A 268 -16.07 -11.82 -8.83
C LEU A 268 -16.36 -11.82 -10.34
N SER A 269 -15.73 -10.93 -11.10
CA SER A 269 -15.93 -10.85 -12.55
C SER A 269 -15.46 -12.14 -13.23
N ALA A 270 -16.37 -12.84 -13.92
CA ALA A 270 -16.03 -14.06 -14.67
C ALA A 270 -15.15 -13.78 -15.91
N HIS A 271 -15.28 -12.61 -16.53
CA HIS A 271 -14.71 -12.29 -17.86
C HIS A 271 -13.37 -11.54 -17.84
N ARG A 272 -12.78 -11.31 -16.65
CA ARG A 272 -11.46 -10.65 -16.53
C ARG A 272 -10.30 -11.61 -16.60
N TYR A 273 -10.56 -12.91 -16.55
CA TYR A 273 -9.55 -13.94 -16.47
C TYR A 273 -9.83 -14.92 -17.61
N TRP A 274 -8.85 -15.06 -18.51
CA TRP A 274 -8.89 -15.97 -19.65
C TRP A 274 -8.03 -17.19 -19.35
#